data_AF-A0A226N2R6-F1
#
_entry.id   AF-A0A226N2R6-F1
#
_cell.length_a   1.000
_cell.length_b   1.000
_cell.length_c   1.000
_cell.angle_alpha   90.00
_cell.angle_beta   90.00
_cell.angle_gamma   90.00
#
_symmetry.space_group_name_H-M   'P 1'
#
loop_
_entity.id
_entity.type
_entity.pdbx_description
1 polymer ?
#
loop_
_entity_poly.entity_id
_entity_poly.type
_entity_poly.pdbx_seq_one_letter_code
_entity_poly.pdbx_strand_id
1 'polypeptide(L)'
;MEPGDDAQIKAFAEGYGVKFDMFSKIEVNGDGAHPLWKWMKEQPKGRGTLGNAIKWNFTKFLINREGQVVKRYSPMEDPYVIEKDLPAYL
;
A
#
# COMPACT_ATOMS: atom_id res chain seq x y z
N MET A 1 -15.77 2.03 -2.20
CA MET A 1 -15.11 0.98 -1.42
C MET A 1 -15.23 -0.33 -2.18
N GLU A 2 -14.30 -1.26 -2.00
CA GLU A 2 -14.43 -2.61 -2.58
C GLU A 2 -15.72 -3.28 -2.07
N PRO A 3 -16.63 -3.69 -2.97
CA PRO A 3 -17.84 -4.39 -2.59
C PRO A 3 -17.49 -5.83 -2.24
N GLY A 4 -17.67 -6.21 -0.98
CA GLY A 4 -17.39 -7.56 -0.49
C GLY A 4 -16.99 -7.58 0.98
N ASP A 5 -17.28 -8.69 1.65
CA ASP A 5 -16.70 -9.01 2.96
C ASP A 5 -15.28 -9.60 2.83
N ASP A 6 -14.57 -9.74 3.95
CA ASP A 6 -13.19 -10.23 3.96
C ASP A 6 -13.04 -11.63 3.36
N ALA A 7 -14.05 -12.50 3.49
CA ALA A 7 -14.01 -13.86 2.95
C ALA A 7 -14.16 -13.86 1.42
N GLN A 8 -15.06 -13.02 0.89
CA GLN A 8 -15.23 -12.83 -0.55
C GLN A 8 -13.97 -12.24 -1.19
N ILE A 9 -13.35 -11.25 -0.55
CA ILE A 9 -12.10 -10.63 -1.03
C ILE A 9 -10.96 -11.65 -1.04
N LYS A 10 -10.84 -12.47 0.01
CA LYS A 10 -9.83 -13.53 0.07
C LYS A 10 -10.01 -14.55 -1.05
N ALA A 11 -11.22 -15.06 -1.25
CA ALA A 11 -11.51 -16.02 -2.31
C ALA A 11 -11.24 -15.45 -3.71
N PHE A 12 -11.57 -14.17 -3.92
CA PHE A 12 -11.23 -13.46 -5.17
C PHE A 12 -9.72 -13.41 -5.40
N ALA A 13 -8.93 -13.02 -4.41
CA ALA A 13 -7.47 -12.96 -4.50
C ALA A 13 -6.83 -14.34 -4.74
N GLU A 14 -7.35 -15.39 -4.10
CA GLU A 14 -6.92 -16.78 -4.31
C GLU A 14 -7.12 -17.23 -5.77
N GLY A 15 -8.18 -16.76 -6.44
CA GLY A 15 -8.43 -17.01 -7.87
C GLY A 15 -7.33 -16.45 -8.80
N TYR A 16 -6.60 -15.43 -8.35
CA TYR A 16 -5.41 -14.88 -9.04
C TYR A 16 -4.10 -15.56 -8.61
N GLY A 17 -4.16 -16.56 -7.75
CA GLY A 17 -2.98 -17.27 -7.25
C GLY A 17 -2.14 -16.46 -6.26
N VAL A 18 -2.71 -15.43 -5.63
CA VAL A 18 -2.03 -14.62 -4.61
C VAL A 18 -1.45 -15.51 -3.50
N LYS A 19 -0.16 -15.33 -3.22
CA LYS A 19 0.58 -16.06 -2.15
C LYS A 19 1.09 -15.15 -1.04
N PHE A 20 1.01 -13.83 -1.23
CA PHE A 20 1.37 -12.86 -0.21
C PHE A 20 0.21 -12.65 0.77
N ASP A 21 0.52 -12.07 1.93
CA ASP A 21 -0.45 -11.85 2.99
C ASP A 21 -1.54 -10.86 2.57
N MET A 22 -2.78 -11.28 2.77
CA MET A 22 -3.98 -10.45 2.64
C MET A 22 -4.49 -10.09 4.03
N PHE A 23 -4.86 -8.83 4.23
CA PHE A 23 -5.37 -8.31 5.49
C PHE A 23 -6.85 -7.92 5.36
N SER A 24 -7.56 -7.85 6.49
CA SER A 24 -8.94 -7.35 6.55
C SER A 24 -9.08 -5.93 6.01
N LYS A 25 -10.28 -5.59 5.53
CA LYS A 25 -10.58 -4.26 5.01
C LYS A 25 -10.40 -3.18 6.09
N ILE A 26 -9.76 -2.09 5.71
CA ILE A 26 -9.47 -0.94 6.58
C ILE A 26 -9.69 0.39 5.86
N GLU A 27 -9.86 1.46 6.65
CA GLU A 27 -9.77 2.81 6.14
C GLU A 27 -8.31 3.25 6.02
N VAL A 28 -7.96 3.91 4.92
CA VAL A 28 -6.60 4.43 4.67
C VAL A 28 -6.53 5.96 4.73
N ASN A 29 -7.67 6.63 4.77
CA ASN A 29 -7.83 8.08 4.87
C ASN A 29 -8.87 8.43 5.94
N GLY A 30 -8.92 9.71 6.34
CA GLY A 30 -9.82 10.19 7.38
C GLY A 30 -9.37 9.84 8.79
N ASP A 31 -10.21 10.20 9.76
CA ASP A 31 -9.93 10.04 11.18
C ASP A 31 -9.91 8.57 11.61
N GLY A 32 -10.70 7.72 10.95
CA GLY A 32 -10.74 6.27 11.14
C GLY A 32 -9.60 5.50 10.48
N ALA A 33 -8.67 6.18 9.79
CA ALA A 33 -7.59 5.49 9.07
C ALA A 33 -6.73 4.63 10.00
N HIS A 34 -6.39 3.43 9.54
CA HIS A 34 -5.53 2.51 10.27
C HIS A 34 -4.19 3.17 10.65
N PRO A 35 -3.68 2.99 11.89
CA PRO A 35 -2.47 3.70 12.36
C PRO A 35 -1.25 3.55 11.46
N LEU A 36 -1.02 2.35 10.91
CA LEU A 36 0.06 2.10 9.95
C LEU A 36 -0.04 3.01 8.71
N TRP A 37 -1.24 3.22 8.19
CA TRP A 37 -1.46 4.08 7.02
C TRP A 37 -1.30 5.55 7.34
N LYS A 38 -1.72 5.99 8.54
CA LYS A 38 -1.41 7.34 9.03
C LYS A 38 0.09 7.56 9.08
N TRP A 39 0.82 6.66 9.76
CA TRP A 39 2.27 6.72 9.89
C TRP A 39 2.98 6.73 8.52
N MET A 40 2.64 5.83 7.60
CA MET A 40 3.28 5.75 6.28
C MET A 40 3.13 7.05 5.48
N LYS A 41 1.93 7.66 5.51
CA LYS A 41 1.63 8.91 4.78
C LYS A 41 2.39 10.13 5.31
N GLU A 42 2.84 10.09 6.57
CA GLU A 42 3.55 11.18 7.22
C GLU A 42 5.07 11.12 7.03
N GLN A 43 5.61 9.92 6.74
CA GLN A 43 7.04 9.70 6.55
C GLN A 43 7.61 10.56 5.40
N PRO A 44 8.86 11.06 5.49
CA PRO A 44 9.45 11.93 4.47
C PRO A 44 9.35 11.39 3.03
N LYS A 45 9.58 10.09 2.84
CA LYS A 45 9.47 9.40 1.53
C LYS A 45 8.09 8.80 1.24
N GLY A 46 7.16 8.91 2.18
CA GLY A 46 5.76 8.47 2.06
C GLY A 46 4.78 9.58 1.70
N ARG A 47 5.24 10.84 1.66
CA ARG A 47 4.41 11.98 1.29
C ARG A 47 4.02 11.94 -0.18
N GLY A 48 2.79 12.37 -0.46
CA GLY A 48 2.32 12.55 -1.83
C GLY A 48 2.75 13.90 -2.39
N THR A 49 2.75 14.03 -3.72
CA THR A 49 3.10 15.30 -4.40
C THR A 49 2.07 16.40 -4.17
N LEU A 50 0.79 16.04 -3.98
CA LEU A 50 -0.30 16.97 -3.71
C LEU A 50 -1.09 16.54 -2.46
N GLY A 51 -0.43 16.72 -1.31
CA GLY A 51 -0.91 16.29 0.00
C GLY A 51 -0.75 14.78 0.22
N ASN A 52 -0.90 14.37 1.48
CA ASN A 52 -0.51 13.01 1.90
C ASN A 52 -1.61 11.95 1.74
N ALA A 53 -2.86 12.36 1.48
CA ALA A 53 -3.98 11.43 1.30
C ALA A 53 -3.73 10.39 0.18
N ILE A 54 -4.26 9.18 0.37
CA ILE A 54 -4.28 8.12 -0.65
C ILE A 54 -5.34 8.50 -1.68
N LYS A 55 -4.94 8.78 -2.92
CA LYS A 55 -5.86 9.35 -3.92
C LYS A 55 -6.76 8.30 -4.58
N TRP A 56 -6.27 7.06 -4.71
CA TRP A 56 -6.99 5.97 -5.34
C TRP A 56 -6.45 4.61 -4.89
N ASN A 57 -7.14 3.54 -5.30
CA ASN A 57 -6.71 2.16 -5.11
C ASN A 57 -5.32 1.93 -5.71
N PHE A 58 -4.58 0.97 -5.16
CA PHE A 58 -3.23 0.61 -5.61
C PHE A 58 -2.16 1.69 -5.43
N THR A 59 -2.24 2.55 -4.41
CA THR A 59 -1.03 3.27 -3.95
C THR A 59 -0.11 2.29 -3.24
N LYS A 60 1.20 2.32 -3.53
CA LYS A 60 2.18 1.38 -2.96
C LYS A 60 3.23 2.11 -2.12
N PHE A 61 3.73 1.44 -1.08
CA PHE A 61 4.85 1.91 -0.26
C PHE A 61 5.93 0.82 -0.22
N LEU A 62 7.18 1.21 -0.41
CA LEU A 62 8.33 0.34 -0.20
C LEU A 62 8.92 0.63 1.19
N ILE A 63 9.07 -0.43 1.98
CA ILE A 63 9.60 -0.41 3.35
C ILE A 63 10.90 -1.22 3.37
N ASN A 64 11.99 -0.67 3.92
CA ASN A 64 13.26 -1.40 4.05
C ASN A 64 13.28 -2.30 5.31
N ARG A 65 14.39 -3.02 5.50
CA ARG A 65 14.55 -3.98 6.62
C ARG A 65 14.58 -3.31 7.99
N GLU A 66 14.92 -2.03 8.04
CA GLU A 66 14.93 -1.20 9.26
C GLU A 66 13.54 -0.64 9.59
N GLY A 67 12.52 -0.96 8.78
CA GLY A 67 11.14 -0.52 8.99
C GLY A 67 10.89 0.93 8.57
N GLN A 68 11.70 1.49 7.66
CA GLN A 68 11.57 2.85 7.17
C GLN A 68 10.87 2.88 5.81
N VAL A 69 9.96 3.84 5.62
CA VAL A 69 9.41 4.12 4.29
C VAL A 69 10.51 4.72 3.43
N VAL A 70 10.86 4.05 2.34
CA VAL A 70 11.92 4.51 1.42
C VAL A 70 11.36 5.10 0.13
N LYS A 71 10.16 4.69 -0.28
CA LYS A 71 9.48 5.25 -1.47
C LYS A 71 7.97 5.03 -1.44
N ARG A 72 7.23 5.92 -2.09
CA ARG A 72 5.79 5.82 -2.38
C ARG A 72 5.56 5.88 -3.89
N TYR A 73 4.66 5.03 -4.37
CA TYR A 73 4.30 4.92 -5.79
C TYR A 73 2.81 5.22 -6.00
N SER A 74 2.54 5.95 -7.08
CA SER A 74 1.21 6.33 -7.55
C SER A 74 0.33 5.11 -7.89
N PRO A 75 -1.00 5.24 -7.77
CA PRO A 75 -1.96 4.28 -8.33
C PRO A 75 -1.65 3.84 -9.77
N MET A 76 -1.20 4.76 -10.62
CA MET A 76 -0.97 4.53 -12.05
C MET A 76 0.39 3.91 -12.37
N GLU A 77 1.31 3.84 -11.40
CA GLU A 77 2.62 3.22 -11.59
C GLU A 77 2.47 1.69 -11.54
N ASP A 78 2.93 1.01 -12.58
CA ASP A 78 2.95 -0.45 -12.64
C ASP A 78 3.84 -1.02 -11.53
N PRO A 79 3.41 -2.05 -10.76
CA PRO A 79 4.23 -2.62 -9.70
C PRO A 79 5.62 -3.11 -10.14
N TYR A 80 5.83 -3.47 -11.42
CA TYR A 80 7.16 -3.88 -11.92
C TYR A 80 8.20 -2.74 -11.84
N VAL A 81 7.79 -1.47 -11.75
CA VAL A 81 8.76 -0.38 -11.57
C VAL A 81 9.45 -0.44 -10.21
N ILE A 82 8.83 -1.08 -9.21
CA ILE A 82 9.36 -1.24 -7.85
C ILE A 82 10.60 -2.15 -7.86
N GLU A 83 10.63 -3.14 -8.75
CA GLU A 83 11.73 -4.12 -8.83
C GLU A 83 13.09 -3.45 -9.03
N LYS A 84 13.13 -2.36 -9.78
CA LYS A 84 14.35 -1.56 -10.02
C LYS A 84 14.87 -0.86 -8.76
N ASP A 85 14.01 -0.59 -7.80
CA ASP A 85 14.39 0.05 -6.54
C ASP A 85 14.82 -0.96 -5.47
N LEU A 86 14.41 -2.24 -5.57
CA LEU A 86 14.69 -3.26 -4.56
C LEU A 86 16.19 -3.44 -4.25
N PRO A 87 17.12 -3.51 -5.22
CA PRO A 87 18.54 -3.74 -4.93
C PRO A 87 19.19 -2.69 -4.05
N ALA A 88 18.62 -1.49 -3.94
CA ALA A 88 19.14 -0.45 -3.06
C ALA A 88 18.83 -0.70 -1.56
N TYR A 89 17.99 -1.70 -1.24
CA TYR A 89 17.45 -1.95 0.09
C TYR A 89 17.45 -3.42 0.52
N LEU A 90 18.11 -4.30 -0.25
CA LEU A 90 18.29 -5.74 0.03
C LEU A 90 19.65 -6.02 0.68
#